data_AF-A0A4V1UJS9-F1
#
_entry.id   AF-A0A4V1UJS9-F1
#
_cell.length_a   1.000
_cell.length_b   1.000
_cell.length_c   1.000
_cell.angle_alpha   90.00
_cell.angle_beta   90.00
_cell.angle_gamma   90.00
#
_symmetry.space_group_name_H-M   'P 1'
#
loop_
_entity.id
_entity.type
_entity.pdbx_description
1 polymer ?
#
loop_
_entity_poly.entity_id
_entity_poly.type
_entity_poly.pdbx_seq_one_letter_code
_entity_poly.pdbx_strand_id
1 'polypeptide(L)'
;LVTNAVKYAYEPGQGGEIRVILEPDENGRALLTVEDDGPGMGDGAVKGTGLGGKIISAMASGLRSAVEFDKGHKGVRARLAFDL
;
A
#
# COMPACT_ATOMS: atom_id res chain seq x y z
N LEU A 1 -1.28 3.47 4.19
CA LEU A 1 -1.31 2.98 2.80
C LEU A 1 -2.52 3.54 2.05
N VAL A 2 -3.74 3.36 2.58
CA VAL A 2 -4.99 3.90 2.00
C VAL A 2 -4.92 5.41 1.71
N THR A 3 -4.42 6.23 2.65
CA THR A 3 -4.28 7.67 2.43
C THR A 3 -3.36 8.03 1.25
N ASN A 4 -2.33 7.22 0.97
CA ASN A 4 -1.48 7.45 -0.20
C ASN A 4 -2.22 7.07 -1.48
N ALA A 5 -2.94 5.94 -1.49
CA ALA A 5 -3.78 5.56 -2.63
C ALA A 5 -4.80 6.67 -2.95
N VAL A 6 -5.51 7.21 -1.94
CA VAL A 6 -6.48 8.31 -2.12
C VAL A 6 -5.83 9.58 -2.68
N LYS A 7 -4.57 9.86 -2.33
CA LYS A 7 -3.88 11.08 -2.78
C LYS A 7 -3.30 10.98 -4.18
N TYR A 8 -2.92 9.78 -4.63
CA TYR A 8 -2.04 9.63 -5.79
C TYR A 8 -2.53 8.63 -6.85
N ALA A 9 -3.54 7.80 -6.55
CA ALA A 9 -4.01 6.78 -7.49
C ALA A 9 -4.75 7.38 -8.70
N TYR A 10 -5.50 8.47 -8.50
CA TYR A 10 -6.33 9.09 -9.54
C TYR A 10 -6.28 10.61 -9.46
N GLU A 11 -6.27 11.27 -10.62
CA GLU A 11 -6.31 12.73 -10.72
C GLU A 11 -7.67 13.28 -10.28
N PRO A 12 -7.75 14.56 -9.86
CA PRO A 12 -9.02 15.19 -9.51
C PRO A 12 -10.04 15.10 -10.65
N GLY A 13 -11.23 14.55 -10.35
CA GLY A 13 -12.30 14.36 -11.34
C GLY A 13 -12.20 13.04 -12.12
N GLN A 14 -11.15 12.24 -11.92
CA GLN A 14 -11.06 10.88 -12.43
C GLN A 14 -11.60 9.89 -11.38
N GLY A 15 -12.64 9.15 -11.76
CA GLY A 15 -13.16 8.05 -10.94
C GLY A 15 -12.23 6.84 -11.00
N GLY A 16 -12.13 6.11 -9.89
CA GLY A 16 -11.32 4.90 -9.80
C GLY A 16 -11.54 4.20 -8.46
N GLU A 17 -11.15 2.93 -8.41
CA GLU A 17 -11.36 2.09 -7.23
C GLU A 17 -10.06 1.99 -6.42
N ILE A 18 -10.20 2.01 -5.09
CA ILE A 18 -9.14 1.65 -4.15
C ILE A 18 -9.65 0.46 -3.36
N ARG A 19 -8.92 -0.65 -3.41
CA ARG A 19 -9.30 -1.90 -2.75
C ARG A 19 -8.43 -2.12 -1.52
N VAL A 20 -9.07 -2.44 -0.40
CA VAL A 20 -8.41 -2.76 0.88
C VAL A 20 -8.86 -4.15 1.28
N ILE A 21 -7.94 -5.10 1.28
CA ILE A 21 -8.21 -6.52 1.46
C ILE A 21 -7.40 -7.00 2.65
N LEU A 22 -8.03 -7.73 3.57
CA LEU A 22 -7.36 -8.40 4.68
C LEU A 22 -7.71 -9.88 4.62
N GLU A 23 -6.71 -10.73 4.40
CA GLU A 23 -6.87 -12.16 4.23
C GLU A 23 -5.69 -12.91 4.85
N PRO A 24 -5.81 -14.20 5.21
CA PRO A 24 -4.67 -14.99 5.68
C PRO A 24 -3.67 -15.28 4.52
N ASP A 25 -2.37 -15.22 4.81
CA ASP A 25 -1.31 -15.70 3.90
C ASP A 25 -1.13 -17.23 3.99
N GLU A 26 -0.27 -17.79 3.13
CA GLU A 26 0.01 -19.23 3.08
C GLU A 26 0.57 -19.79 4.40
N ASN A 27 1.11 -18.92 5.27
CA ASN A 27 1.68 -19.28 6.58
C ASN A 27 0.71 -18.99 7.74
N GLY A 28 -0.54 -18.59 7.45
CA GLY A 28 -1.55 -18.28 8.46
C GLY A 28 -1.40 -16.90 9.12
N ARG A 29 -0.56 -16.01 8.57
CA ARG A 29 -0.44 -14.61 9.02
C ARG A 29 -1.50 -13.74 8.35
N ALA A 30 -1.81 -12.59 8.92
CA ALA A 30 -2.71 -11.63 8.29
C ALA A 30 -1.98 -10.85 7.19
N LEU A 31 -2.48 -10.91 5.96
CA LEU A 31 -2.01 -10.15 4.80
C LEU A 31 -2.97 -9.00 4.50
N LEU A 32 -2.53 -7.77 4.78
CA LEU A 32 -3.21 -6.55 4.37
C LEU A 32 -2.70 -6.12 2.99
N THR A 33 -3.59 -6.05 2.02
CA THR A 33 -3.34 -5.51 0.68
C THR A 33 -4.11 -4.21 0.47
N VAL A 34 -3.42 -3.17 -0.01
CA VAL A 34 -4.03 -1.93 -0.50
C VAL A 34 -3.62 -1.74 -1.95
N GLU A 35 -4.58 -1.71 -2.86
CA GLU A 35 -4.32 -1.58 -4.29
C GLU A 35 -5.26 -0.61 -5.02
N ASP A 36 -4.78 -0.11 -6.15
CA ASP A 36 -5.53 0.71 -7.10
C ASP A 36 -5.16 0.34 -8.55
N ASP A 37 -5.92 0.83 -9.52
CA ASP A 37 -5.67 0.67 -10.95
C ASP A 37 -5.17 1.97 -11.61
N GLY A 38 -4.59 2.85 -10.80
CA GLY A 38 -4.03 4.13 -11.22
C GLY A 38 -2.82 4.00 -12.14
N PRO A 39 -2.12 5.10 -12.44
CA PRO A 39 -0.94 5.09 -13.31
C PRO A 39 0.31 4.46 -12.66
N GLY A 40 0.21 3.98 -11.41
CA GLY A 40 1.34 3.47 -10.63
C GLY A 40 2.15 4.58 -9.96
N MET A 41 3.25 4.20 -9.29
CA MET A 41 4.09 5.14 -8.53
C MET A 41 5.06 6.00 -9.38
N GLY A 42 5.23 5.71 -10.68
CA GLY A 42 6.24 6.33 -11.54
C GLY A 42 7.69 6.13 -11.05
N ASP A 43 8.67 6.83 -11.64
CA ASP A 43 10.08 6.88 -11.18
C ASP A 43 10.27 7.69 -9.88
N GLY A 44 9.19 8.20 -9.31
CA GLY A 44 9.21 9.15 -8.21
C GLY A 44 9.21 8.46 -6.85
N ALA A 45 10.31 8.62 -6.11
CA ALA A 45 10.34 8.41 -4.67
C ALA A 45 9.10 9.03 -3.99
N VAL A 46 8.59 8.35 -2.95
CA VAL A 46 7.44 8.74 -2.11
C VAL A 46 7.34 10.26 -1.95
N LYS A 47 6.50 10.92 -2.76
CA LYS A 47 6.31 12.39 -2.71
C LYS A 47 5.39 12.76 -1.55
N GLY A 48 5.96 12.76 -0.34
CA GLY A 48 5.32 13.25 0.89
C GLY A 48 6.37 13.59 1.93
N THR A 49 5.97 14.13 3.09
CA THR A 49 6.87 14.55 4.19
C THR A 49 7.73 13.42 4.79
N GLY A 50 7.71 12.22 4.20
CA GLY A 50 8.26 10.99 4.79
C GLY A 50 7.49 10.51 6.02
N LEU A 51 6.57 11.31 6.58
CA LEU A 51 5.84 10.97 7.81
C LEU A 51 4.87 9.80 7.58
N GLY A 52 4.12 9.81 6.48
CA GLY A 52 3.22 8.70 6.13
C GLY A 52 3.99 7.39 5.93
N GLY A 53 5.13 7.45 5.24
CA GLY A 53 6.07 6.33 5.10
C GLY A 53 6.61 5.88 6.46
N LYS A 54 7.08 6.81 7.31
CA LYS A 54 7.58 6.53 8.67
C LYS A 54 6.51 5.92 9.58
N ILE A 55 5.26 6.34 9.48
CA ILE A 55 4.13 5.78 10.25
C ILE A 55 3.84 4.36 9.77
N ILE A 56 3.81 4.12 8.45
CA ILE A 56 3.66 2.78 7.89
C ILE A 56 4.85 1.90 8.31
N SER A 57 6.08 2.39 8.24
CA SER A 57 7.29 1.68 8.68
C SER A 57 7.29 1.41 10.18
N ALA A 58 6.79 2.33 11.01
CA ALA A 58 6.68 2.13 12.46
C ALA A 58 5.61 1.10 12.82
N MET A 59 4.46 1.11 12.13
CA MET A 59 3.44 0.06 12.27
C MET A 59 3.97 -1.30 11.81
N ALA A 60 4.64 -1.34 10.66
CA ALA A 60 5.28 -2.55 10.15
C ALA A 60 6.35 -3.07 11.13
N SER A 61 7.18 -2.18 11.70
CA SER A 61 8.17 -2.52 12.72
C SER A 61 7.54 -3.05 14.01
N GLY A 62 6.41 -2.48 14.45
CA GLY A 62 5.65 -2.97 15.61
C GLY A 62 5.04 -4.36 15.37
N LEU A 63 4.76 -4.67 14.11
CA LEU A 63 4.19 -5.94 13.64
C LEU A 63 5.25 -6.94 13.13
N ARG A 64 6.56 -6.64 13.30
CA ARG A 64 7.70 -7.39 12.71
C ARG A 64 7.53 -7.72 11.23
N SER A 65 6.90 -6.81 10.49
CA SER A 65 6.54 -6.96 9.09
C SER A 65 7.26 -5.94 8.22
N ALA A 66 7.32 -6.19 6.91
CA ALA A 66 7.80 -5.25 5.91
C ALA A 66 6.69 -4.96 4.89
N VAL A 67 6.65 -3.72 4.38
CA VAL A 67 5.72 -3.33 3.32
C VAL A 67 6.37 -3.67 1.99
N GLU A 68 5.69 -4.49 1.21
CA GLU A 68 6.12 -4.88 -0.13
C GLU A 68 5.26 -4.21 -1.19
N PHE A 69 5.89 -3.77 -2.28
CA PHE A 69 5.19 -3.21 -3.44
C PHE A 69 5.29 -4.16 -4.62
N ASP A 70 4.14 -4.54 -5.16
CA ASP A 70 4.05 -5.40 -6.35
C ASP A 70 4.30 -4.58 -7.61
N LYS A 71 5.52 -4.69 -8.16
CA LYS A 71 5.95 -3.96 -9.37
C LYS A 71 5.26 -4.45 -10.65
N GLY A 72 4.60 -5.61 -10.62
CA GLY A 72 3.88 -6.18 -11.76
C GLY A 72 2.42 -5.73 -11.84
N HIS A 73 1.90 -5.05 -10.81
CA HIS A 73 0.53 -4.56 -10.79
C HIS A 73 0.36 -3.33 -11.70
N LYS A 74 -0.80 -3.20 -12.36
CA LYS A 74 -1.09 -2.11 -13.30
C LYS A 74 -1.01 -0.73 -12.61
N GLY A 75 -1.54 -0.63 -11.40
CA GLY A 75 -1.45 0.56 -10.55
C GLY A 75 -0.48 0.35 -9.40
N VAL A 76 -0.83 0.83 -8.21
CA VAL A 76 -0.06 0.53 -7.00
C VAL A 76 -0.69 -0.63 -6.26
N ARG A 77 0.11 -1.59 -5.81
CA ARG A 77 -0.30 -2.60 -4.84
C ARG A 77 0.73 -2.71 -3.74
N ALA A 78 0.32 -2.37 -2.52
CA ALA A 78 1.12 -2.49 -1.31
C ALA A 78 0.59 -3.63 -0.44
N ARG A 79 1.49 -4.49 0.03
CA ARG A 79 1.20 -5.66 0.86
C ARG A 79 1.94 -5.57 2.20
N LEU A 80 1.31 -5.98 3.28
CA LEU A 80 1.88 -6.04 4.63
C LEU A 80 1.39 -7.33 5.30
N ALA A 81 2.31 -8.25 5.59
CA ALA A 81 2.01 -9.53 6.26
C ALA A 81 2.44 -9.51 7.73
N PHE A 82 1.54 -9.69 8.68
CA PHE A 82 1.83 -9.61 10.11
C PHE A 82 1.19 -10.74 10.92
N ASP A 83 1.83 -11.09 12.03
CA ASP A 83 1.29 -12.05 13.00
C ASP A 83 0.07 -11.44 13.71
N LEU A 84 -0.97 -12.23 13.95
CA LEU A 84 -2.14 -11.84 14.77
C LEU A 84 -1.90 -12.01 16.27
#